data_AF-A0A957VGU8-F1
#
_entry.id   AF-A0A957VGU8-F1
#
_cell.length_a   1.000
_cell.length_b   1.000
_cell.length_c   1.000
_cell.angle_alpha   90.00
_cell.angle_beta   90.00
_cell.angle_gamma   90.00
#
_symmetry.space_group_name_H-M   'P 1'
#
loop_
_entity.id
_entity.type
_entity.pdbx_description
1 polymer ?
#
loop_
_entity_poly.entity_id
_entity_poly.type
_entity_poly.pdbx_seq_one_letter_code
_entity_poly.pdbx_strand_id
1 'polypeptide(L)'
;MLRRFPFLRYLFWVILALLLIVGVYWFYVAVVLRTPTEFTIATGREGGAYYIYANEYAAELEKIGLTLHVRPTAGSVATLELLNRGEVPVGFVQSGTATGVADPSLYALGSVFYEPIWVFYRRDVFPDDLPYLYQLAGKRVAIGEAGSGTNALARSMLDLNEVTDATATLVEAPTADAVTMLEQGDVDAAFFVLAPVSEVLPRLMAKKWRSRTFSGPRPMRPTSRSSPNSSSARARLTCVITAPPRM
;
A
#
# COMPACT_ATOMS: atom_id res chain seq x y z
N MET A 1 -54.44 54.13 -4.35
CA MET A 1 -54.96 52.78 -4.07
C MET A 1 -54.15 51.77 -4.89
N LEU A 2 -52.92 51.43 -4.47
CA LEU A 2 -52.07 50.49 -5.20
C LEU A 2 -52.56 49.06 -4.93
N ARG A 3 -53.27 48.46 -5.89
CA ARG A 3 -53.51 47.01 -5.93
C ARG A 3 -52.14 46.32 -5.99
N ARG A 4 -51.66 45.83 -4.85
CA ARG A 4 -50.52 44.90 -4.75
C ARG A 4 -50.75 43.78 -5.76
N PHE A 5 -49.93 43.71 -6.82
CA PHE A 5 -49.98 42.66 -7.84
C PHE A 5 -49.51 41.33 -7.20
N PRO A 6 -50.41 40.48 -6.70
CA PRO A 6 -50.01 39.23 -6.05
C PRO A 6 -49.51 38.22 -7.09
N PHE A 7 -49.90 38.43 -8.35
CA PHE A 7 -49.49 37.68 -9.53
C PHE A 7 -47.99 37.80 -9.82
N LEU A 8 -47.40 38.99 -9.70
CA LEU A 8 -45.97 39.18 -9.96
C LEU A 8 -45.11 38.50 -8.88
N ARG A 9 -45.60 38.50 -7.63
CA ARG A 9 -44.97 37.76 -6.52
C ARG A 9 -45.11 36.25 -6.72
N TYR A 10 -46.26 35.77 -7.18
CA TYR A 10 -46.47 34.36 -7.49
C TYR A 10 -45.57 33.90 -8.65
N LEU A 11 -45.51 34.68 -9.73
CA LEU A 11 -44.65 34.41 -10.89
C LEU A 11 -43.17 34.38 -10.50
N PHE A 12 -42.72 35.28 -9.62
CA PHE A 12 -41.36 35.26 -9.07
C PHE A 12 -41.05 33.95 -8.33
N TRP A 13 -41.94 33.48 -7.44
CA TRP A 13 -41.75 32.23 -6.72
C TRP A 13 -41.81 31.00 -7.64
N VAL A 14 -42.65 31.01 -8.68
CA VAL A 14 -42.70 29.95 -9.70
C VAL A 14 -41.40 29.89 -10.50
N ILE A 15 -40.87 31.04 -10.94
CA ILE A 15 -39.59 31.10 -11.65
C ILE A 15 -38.44 30.64 -10.74
N LEU A 16 -38.43 31.06 -9.48
CA LEU A 16 -37.41 30.63 -8.51
C LEU A 16 -37.46 29.12 -8.25
N ALA A 17 -38.68 28.55 -8.10
CA ALA A 17 -38.85 27.12 -7.93
C ALA A 17 -38.39 26.34 -9.17
N LEU A 18 -38.70 26.82 -10.38
CA LEU A 18 -38.21 26.24 -11.63
C LEU A 18 -36.68 26.28 -11.74
N LEU A 19 -36.06 27.42 -11.40
CA LEU A 19 -34.60 27.54 -11.38
C LEU A 19 -33.96 26.60 -10.36
N LEU A 20 -34.58 26.41 -9.20
CA LEU A 20 -34.11 25.47 -8.19
C LEU A 20 -34.22 24.02 -8.67
N ILE A 21 -35.33 23.65 -9.32
CA ILE A 21 -35.49 22.31 -9.93
C ILE A 21 -34.45 22.09 -11.03
N VAL A 22 -34.25 23.06 -11.91
CA VAL A 22 -33.24 23.00 -12.97
C VAL A 22 -31.83 22.90 -12.37
N GLY A 23 -31.53 23.65 -11.31
CA GLY A 23 -30.26 23.59 -10.59
C GLY A 23 -30.02 22.22 -9.94
N VAL A 24 -31.04 21.65 -9.27
CA VAL A 24 -30.97 20.29 -8.69
C VAL A 24 -30.83 19.23 -9.77
N TYR A 25 -31.53 19.36 -10.89
CA TYR A 25 -31.41 18.45 -12.02
C TYR A 25 -30.02 18.51 -12.64
N TRP A 26 -29.48 19.71 -12.88
CA TRP A 26 -28.11 19.88 -13.37
C TRP A 26 -27.08 19.33 -12.39
N PHE A 27 -27.27 19.53 -11.09
CA PHE A 27 -26.42 18.95 -10.06
C PHE A 27 -26.48 17.41 -10.08
N TYR A 28 -27.68 16.84 -10.17
CA TYR A 28 -27.88 15.39 -10.28
C TYR A 28 -27.19 14.81 -11.52
N VAL A 29 -27.35 15.44 -12.68
CA VAL A 29 -26.68 15.03 -13.93
C VAL A 29 -25.17 15.19 -13.85
N ALA A 30 -24.68 16.28 -13.26
CA ALA A 30 -23.25 16.53 -13.17
C ALA A 30 -22.53 15.59 -12.20
N VAL A 31 -23.19 15.17 -11.11
CA VAL A 31 -22.56 14.36 -10.05
C VAL A 31 -22.85 12.86 -10.24
N VAL A 32 -24.11 12.48 -10.43
CA VAL A 32 -24.51 11.06 -10.43
C VAL A 32 -24.21 10.39 -11.76
N LEU A 33 -24.56 11.04 -12.88
CA LEU A 33 -24.36 10.48 -14.22
C LEU A 33 -22.89 10.52 -14.70
N ARG A 34 -22.03 11.33 -14.09
CA ARG A 34 -20.61 11.44 -14.47
C ARG A 34 -19.66 10.62 -13.60
N THR A 35 -20.17 9.91 -12.60
CA THR A 35 -19.30 9.04 -11.79
C THR A 35 -18.89 7.84 -12.67
N PRO A 36 -17.58 7.60 -12.89
CA PRO A 36 -17.15 6.49 -13.72
C PRO A 36 -17.60 5.17 -13.08
N THR A 37 -18.31 4.37 -13.86
CA THR A 37 -18.78 3.04 -13.44
C THR A 37 -17.71 1.97 -13.61
N GLU A 38 -16.62 2.28 -14.32
CA GLU A 38 -15.48 1.40 -14.51
C GLU A 38 -14.18 2.14 -14.22
N PHE A 39 -13.25 1.47 -13.54
CA PHE A 39 -11.91 2.00 -13.31
C PHE A 39 -10.90 0.86 -13.07
N THR A 40 -9.61 1.18 -13.22
CA THR A 40 -8.52 0.23 -13.02
C THR A 40 -7.81 0.50 -11.69
N ILE A 41 -7.50 -0.57 -10.96
CA ILE A 41 -6.61 -0.53 -9.79
C ILE A 41 -5.30 -1.25 -10.10
N ALA A 42 -4.17 -0.56 -9.93
CA ALA A 42 -2.85 -1.18 -10.00
C ALA A 42 -2.49 -1.84 -8.67
N THR A 43 -2.01 -3.07 -8.73
CA THR A 43 -1.65 -3.88 -7.56
C THR A 43 -0.17 -4.23 -7.55
N GLY A 44 0.25 -5.14 -6.67
CA GLY A 44 1.52 -5.85 -6.83
C GLY A 44 1.39 -7.03 -7.78
N ARG A 45 2.29 -8.01 -7.62
CA ARG A 45 2.32 -9.24 -8.43
C ARG A 45 1.04 -10.07 -8.24
N GLU A 46 0.71 -10.85 -9.26
CA GLU A 46 -0.33 -11.87 -9.18
C GLU A 46 -0.07 -12.85 -8.04
N GLY A 47 -1.15 -13.28 -7.37
CA GLY A 47 -1.07 -14.12 -6.18
C GLY A 47 -0.55 -13.42 -4.92
N GLY A 48 -0.06 -12.19 -5.00
CA GLY A 48 0.28 -11.37 -3.85
C GLY A 48 -0.96 -10.85 -3.12
N ALA A 49 -0.78 -10.42 -1.86
CA ALA A 49 -1.88 -9.91 -1.03
C ALA A 49 -2.65 -8.77 -1.72
N TYR A 50 -1.96 -7.84 -2.39
CA TYR A 50 -2.59 -6.69 -3.06
C TYR A 50 -3.51 -7.15 -4.20
N TYR A 51 -3.08 -8.15 -4.95
CA TYR A 51 -3.85 -8.73 -6.04
C TYR A 51 -5.10 -9.45 -5.50
N ILE A 52 -4.94 -10.26 -4.45
CA ILE A 52 -6.05 -10.98 -3.81
C ILE A 52 -7.11 -10.00 -3.31
N TYR A 53 -6.70 -8.99 -2.52
CA TYR A 53 -7.63 -7.99 -2.01
C TYR A 53 -8.28 -7.16 -3.12
N ALA A 54 -7.55 -6.79 -4.18
CA ALA A 54 -8.15 -6.06 -5.29
C ALA A 54 -9.25 -6.86 -6.01
N ASN A 55 -9.07 -8.18 -6.14
CA ASN A 55 -10.09 -9.06 -6.69
C ASN A 55 -11.30 -9.19 -5.77
N GLU A 56 -11.10 -9.26 -4.44
CA GLU A 56 -12.20 -9.21 -3.47
C GLU A 56 -12.99 -7.88 -3.58
N TYR A 57 -12.27 -6.75 -3.68
CA TYR A 57 -12.92 -5.45 -3.93
C TYR A 57 -13.68 -5.43 -5.25
N ALA A 58 -13.13 -6.02 -6.31
CA ALA A 58 -13.80 -6.07 -7.60
C ALA A 58 -15.13 -6.83 -7.53
N ALA A 59 -15.16 -7.98 -6.84
CA ALA A 59 -16.36 -8.76 -6.63
C ALA A 59 -17.42 -8.03 -5.77
N GLU A 60 -17.01 -7.25 -4.76
CA GLU A 60 -17.94 -6.45 -3.95
C GLU A 60 -18.48 -5.23 -4.69
N LEU A 61 -17.64 -4.57 -5.50
CA LEU A 61 -18.03 -3.39 -6.30
C LEU A 61 -18.98 -3.76 -7.44
N GLU A 62 -18.82 -4.95 -8.03
CA GLU A 62 -19.70 -5.43 -9.09
C GLU A 62 -21.16 -5.55 -8.60
N LYS A 63 -21.37 -5.91 -7.33
CA LYS A 63 -22.72 -6.00 -6.72
C LYS A 63 -23.47 -4.68 -6.69
N ILE A 64 -22.76 -3.55 -6.73
CA ILE A 64 -23.34 -2.20 -6.76
C ILE A 64 -23.24 -1.55 -8.15
N GLY A 65 -22.90 -2.33 -9.18
CA GLY A 65 -22.82 -1.86 -10.57
C GLY A 65 -21.53 -1.12 -10.92
N LEU A 66 -20.44 -1.34 -10.16
CA LEU A 66 -19.13 -0.77 -10.44
C LEU A 66 -18.16 -1.87 -10.91
N THR A 67 -17.52 -1.68 -12.06
CA THR A 67 -16.53 -2.60 -12.62
C THR A 67 -15.12 -2.16 -12.24
N LEU A 68 -14.41 -3.00 -11.49
CA LEU A 68 -13.03 -2.76 -11.11
C LEU A 68 -12.09 -3.69 -11.88
N HIS A 69 -11.22 -3.14 -12.73
CA HIS A 69 -10.20 -3.89 -13.42
C HIS A 69 -8.92 -3.97 -12.58
N VAL A 70 -8.44 -5.18 -12.30
CA VAL A 70 -7.20 -5.40 -11.55
C VAL A 70 -6.03 -5.45 -12.53
N ARG A 71 -5.03 -4.56 -12.36
CA ARG A 71 -3.79 -4.53 -13.15
C ARG A 71 -2.59 -4.93 -12.27
N PRO A 72 -2.08 -6.16 -12.39
CA PRO A 72 -0.86 -6.58 -11.71
C PRO A 72 0.34 -5.74 -12.14
N THR A 73 1.28 -5.52 -11.22
CA THR A 73 2.56 -4.85 -11.50
C THR A 73 3.72 -5.59 -10.82
N ALA A 74 4.95 -5.15 -11.08
CA ALA A 74 6.13 -5.67 -10.39
C ALA A 74 6.15 -5.34 -8.88
N GLY A 75 5.38 -4.35 -8.42
CA GLY A 75 5.32 -3.95 -7.01
C GLY A 75 5.02 -2.47 -6.79
N SER A 76 5.09 -2.02 -5.54
CA SER A 76 4.73 -0.67 -5.11
C SER A 76 5.40 0.47 -5.91
N VAL A 77 6.66 0.32 -6.32
CA VAL A 77 7.38 1.34 -7.13
C VAL A 77 6.78 1.45 -8.53
N ALA A 78 6.59 0.32 -9.22
CA ALA A 78 5.96 0.30 -10.53
C ALA A 78 4.51 0.82 -10.47
N THR A 79 3.76 0.48 -9.42
CA THR A 79 2.42 1.04 -9.18
C THR A 79 2.44 2.56 -9.03
N LEU A 80 3.39 3.11 -8.26
CA LEU A 80 3.55 4.56 -8.12
C LEU A 80 3.86 5.23 -9.47
N GLU A 81 4.74 4.65 -10.28
CA GLU A 81 5.04 5.19 -11.62
C GLU A 81 3.80 5.26 -12.51
N LEU A 82 2.97 4.21 -12.54
CA LEU A 82 1.72 4.20 -13.29
C LEU A 82 0.74 5.27 -12.79
N LEU A 83 0.65 5.47 -11.47
CA LEU A 83 -0.20 6.49 -10.85
C LEU A 83 0.25 7.91 -11.22
N ASN A 84 1.55 8.20 -11.18
CA ASN A 84 2.07 9.53 -11.55
C ASN A 84 1.89 9.85 -13.04
N ARG A 85 2.00 8.83 -13.90
CA ARG A 85 1.77 8.99 -15.34
C ARG A 85 0.28 9.13 -15.67
N GLY A 86 -0.61 8.95 -14.71
CA GLY A 86 -2.06 8.95 -14.93
C GLY A 86 -2.55 7.74 -15.74
N GLU A 87 -1.74 6.67 -15.87
CA GLU A 87 -2.13 5.46 -16.59
C GLU A 87 -3.17 4.63 -15.82
N VAL A 88 -3.21 4.80 -14.50
CA VAL A 88 -4.21 4.17 -13.61
C VAL A 88 -4.70 5.20 -12.59
N PRO A 89 -6.01 5.22 -12.26
CA PRO A 89 -6.56 6.17 -11.29
C PRO A 89 -6.32 5.78 -9.83
N VAL A 90 -6.17 4.48 -9.54
CA VAL A 90 -6.08 3.93 -8.18
C VAL A 90 -4.97 2.87 -8.12
N GLY A 91 -4.28 2.77 -6.99
CA GLY A 91 -3.31 1.71 -6.77
C GLY A 91 -3.01 1.41 -5.32
N PHE A 92 -2.59 0.17 -5.07
CA PHE A 92 -2.08 -0.27 -3.78
C PHE A 92 -0.58 -0.06 -3.70
N VAL A 93 -0.14 0.71 -2.71
CA VAL A 93 1.26 1.05 -2.47
C VAL A 93 1.61 0.84 -1.00
N GLN A 94 2.78 0.26 -0.75
CA GLN A 94 3.32 0.15 0.61
C GLN A 94 3.73 1.55 1.13
N SER A 95 3.33 1.87 2.36
CA SER A 95 3.78 3.11 3.02
C SER A 95 5.29 3.11 3.19
N GLY A 96 5.92 4.23 2.85
CA GLY A 96 7.37 4.40 2.88
C GLY A 96 8.08 4.15 1.53
N THR A 97 7.38 3.65 0.50
CA THR A 97 8.01 3.41 -0.82
C THR A 97 8.01 4.65 -1.74
N ALA A 98 7.33 5.74 -1.34
CA ALA A 98 7.23 6.97 -2.13
C ALA A 98 8.44 7.93 -1.96
N THR A 99 9.55 7.47 -1.40
CA THR A 99 10.76 8.30 -1.20
C THR A 99 11.33 8.73 -2.55
N GLY A 100 11.16 10.00 -2.91
CA GLY A 100 11.63 10.57 -4.20
C GLY A 100 10.55 10.77 -5.25
N VAL A 101 9.35 10.24 -5.03
CA VAL A 101 8.21 10.29 -5.95
C VAL A 101 7.05 11.06 -5.30
N ALA A 102 7.35 12.25 -4.79
CA ALA A 102 6.36 13.13 -4.19
C ALA A 102 5.68 13.95 -5.30
N ASP A 103 4.84 13.30 -6.10
CA ASP A 103 3.95 14.02 -7.00
C ASP A 103 2.80 14.63 -6.17
N PRO A 104 2.62 15.97 -6.17
CA PRO A 104 1.53 16.62 -5.43
C PRO A 104 0.12 16.18 -5.86
N SER A 105 0.00 15.49 -7.00
CA SER A 105 -1.26 14.95 -7.52
C SER A 105 -1.68 13.61 -6.92
N LEU A 106 -0.82 12.96 -6.13
CA LEU A 106 -1.16 11.72 -5.44
C LEU A 106 -1.80 11.98 -4.07
N TYR A 107 -2.95 11.34 -3.83
CA TYR A 107 -3.67 11.41 -2.57
C TYR A 107 -3.83 10.01 -1.97
N ALA A 108 -3.50 9.86 -0.69
CA ALA A 108 -3.81 8.65 0.05
C ALA A 108 -5.31 8.61 0.39
N LEU A 109 -6.03 7.58 -0.08
CA LEU A 109 -7.41 7.32 0.32
C LEU A 109 -7.50 6.75 1.74
N GLY A 110 -6.56 5.88 2.10
CA GLY A 110 -6.55 5.25 3.42
C GLY A 110 -5.58 4.09 3.55
N SER A 111 -5.32 3.72 4.80
CA SER A 111 -4.58 2.50 5.14
C SER A 111 -5.53 1.30 5.15
N VAL A 112 -5.18 0.26 4.40
CA VAL A 112 -6.03 -0.92 4.23
C VAL A 112 -5.68 -2.00 5.26
N PHE A 113 -4.40 -2.36 5.36
CA PHE A 113 -3.91 -3.31 6.36
C PHE A 113 -2.43 -3.08 6.68
N TYR A 114 -1.96 -3.82 7.69
CA TYR A 114 -0.58 -3.80 8.13
C TYR A 114 0.25 -4.90 7.48
N GLU A 115 1.46 -4.52 7.08
CA GLU A 115 2.46 -5.42 6.52
C GLU A 115 3.66 -5.48 7.46
N PRO A 116 3.73 -6.50 8.33
CA PRO A 116 4.92 -6.72 9.13
C PRO A 116 6.13 -7.04 8.24
N ILE A 117 7.28 -6.52 8.66
CA ILE A 117 8.59 -6.88 8.11
C ILE A 117 9.08 -8.09 8.90
N TRP A 118 9.39 -9.16 8.19
CA TRP A 118 9.94 -10.39 8.75
C TRP A 118 11.36 -10.55 8.28
N VAL A 119 12.26 -10.83 9.22
CA VAL A 119 13.59 -11.34 8.93
C VAL A 119 13.62 -12.78 9.38
N PHE A 120 13.64 -13.70 8.42
CA PHE A 120 13.86 -15.12 8.69
C PHE A 120 15.34 -15.41 8.53
N TYR A 121 15.89 -16.20 9.45
CA TYR A 121 17.31 -16.51 9.45
C TYR A 121 17.59 -17.94 9.89
N ARG A 122 18.73 -18.46 9.43
CA ARG A 122 19.16 -19.83 9.66
C ARG A 122 19.73 -20.02 11.07
N ARG A 123 19.24 -21.01 11.82
CA ARG A 123 19.68 -21.29 13.20
C ARG A 123 21.13 -21.79 13.30
N ASP A 124 21.62 -22.45 12.26
CA ASP A 124 23.00 -22.95 12.22
C ASP A 124 24.01 -21.85 11.90
N VAL A 125 23.58 -20.75 11.27
CA VAL A 125 24.42 -19.55 11.06
C VAL A 125 24.31 -18.58 12.23
N PHE A 126 23.13 -18.51 12.85
CA PHE A 126 22.85 -17.67 14.01
C PHE A 126 22.43 -18.58 15.20
N PRO A 127 23.41 -19.06 15.99
CA PRO A 127 23.13 -19.91 17.14
C PRO A 127 22.34 -19.17 18.23
N ASP A 128 22.62 -17.87 18.39
CA ASP A 128 21.89 -16.95 19.24
C ASP A 128 20.80 -16.20 18.46
N ASP A 129 19.95 -15.45 19.16
CA ASP A 129 18.96 -14.57 18.52
C ASP A 129 19.67 -13.45 17.73
N LEU A 130 18.94 -12.83 16.81
CA LEU A 130 19.40 -11.73 15.97
C LEU A 130 18.81 -10.40 16.48
N PRO A 131 19.26 -9.83 17.62
CA PRO A 131 18.68 -8.61 18.16
C PRO A 131 18.88 -7.37 17.29
N TYR A 132 19.92 -7.35 16.46
CA TYR A 132 20.29 -6.17 15.68
C TYR A 132 20.64 -6.50 14.24
N LEU A 133 20.31 -5.61 13.31
CA LEU A 133 20.54 -5.84 11.88
C LEU A 133 22.02 -5.75 11.48
N TYR A 134 22.87 -5.02 12.21
CA TYR A 134 24.31 -4.97 11.92
C TYR A 134 24.98 -6.36 11.98
N GLN A 135 24.38 -7.32 12.70
CA GLN A 135 24.86 -8.71 12.78
C GLN A 135 24.72 -9.47 11.45
N LEU A 136 24.04 -8.89 10.45
CA LEU A 136 23.97 -9.40 9.10
C LEU A 136 25.23 -9.05 8.27
N ALA A 137 26.14 -8.23 8.79
CA ALA A 137 27.44 -8.02 8.17
C ALA A 137 28.18 -9.35 7.97
N GLY A 138 28.74 -9.54 6.78
CA GLY A 138 29.44 -10.73 6.33
C GLY A 138 28.53 -11.90 5.94
N LYS A 139 27.21 -11.69 5.88
CA LYS A 139 26.22 -12.74 5.57
C LYS A 139 25.63 -12.58 4.18
N ARG A 140 25.03 -13.65 3.68
CA ARG A 140 24.22 -13.64 2.45
C ARG A 140 22.76 -13.36 2.83
N VAL A 141 22.22 -12.25 2.34
CA VAL A 141 20.91 -11.75 2.76
C VAL A 141 20.02 -11.55 1.55
N ALA A 142 18.92 -12.29 1.45
CA ALA A 142 17.89 -12.00 0.45
C ALA A 142 17.12 -10.74 0.87
N ILE A 143 17.14 -9.71 0.04
CA ILE A 143 16.53 -8.41 0.32
C ILE A 143 15.25 -8.16 -0.46
N GLY A 144 14.79 -9.13 -1.25
CA GLY A 144 13.63 -9.00 -2.12
C GLY A 144 14.00 -8.52 -3.53
N GLU A 145 13.08 -8.73 -4.46
CA GLU A 145 13.26 -8.45 -5.89
C GLU A 145 13.52 -6.96 -6.15
N ALA A 146 14.36 -6.66 -7.14
CA ALA A 146 14.64 -5.30 -7.59
C ALA A 146 13.34 -4.52 -7.86
N GLY A 147 13.24 -3.30 -7.36
CA GLY A 147 12.06 -2.45 -7.53
C GLY A 147 10.84 -2.83 -6.65
N SER A 148 10.95 -3.86 -5.80
CA SER A 148 9.90 -4.21 -4.84
C SER A 148 9.92 -3.31 -3.59
N GLY A 149 8.77 -3.18 -2.92
CA GLY A 149 8.67 -2.49 -1.63
C GLY A 149 9.51 -3.14 -0.52
N THR A 150 9.66 -4.48 -0.56
CA THR A 150 10.57 -5.23 0.32
C THR A 150 12.02 -4.80 0.11
N ASN A 151 12.48 -4.71 -1.14
CA ASN A 151 13.86 -4.31 -1.47
C ASN A 151 14.17 -2.88 -1.02
N ALA A 152 13.31 -1.93 -1.36
CA ALA A 152 13.47 -0.53 -0.94
C ALA A 152 13.56 -0.40 0.60
N LEU A 153 12.70 -1.13 1.32
CA LEU A 153 12.66 -1.09 2.78
C LEU A 153 13.85 -1.83 3.41
N ALA A 154 14.20 -3.01 2.91
CA ALA A 154 15.34 -3.79 3.37
C ALA A 154 16.65 -3.00 3.22
N ARG A 155 16.89 -2.39 2.05
CA ARG A 155 18.05 -1.52 1.82
C ARG A 155 18.08 -0.36 2.81
N SER A 156 16.99 0.38 2.94
CA SER A 156 16.90 1.50 3.90
C SER A 156 17.22 1.08 5.33
N MET A 157 16.72 -0.09 5.77
CA MET A 157 16.99 -0.61 7.11
C MET A 157 18.44 -1.09 7.28
N LEU A 158 18.99 -1.75 6.28
CA LEU A 158 20.36 -2.27 6.31
C LEU A 158 21.39 -1.14 6.25
N ASP A 159 21.18 -0.13 5.40
CA ASP A 159 22.03 1.06 5.29
C ASP A 159 22.12 1.83 6.62
N LEU A 160 21.00 1.98 7.34
CA LEU A 160 20.96 2.58 8.67
C LEU A 160 21.74 1.78 9.74
N ASN A 161 22.08 0.52 9.44
CA ASN A 161 22.85 -0.35 10.32
C ASN A 161 24.25 -0.66 9.75
N GLU A 162 24.71 0.14 8.78
CA GLU A 162 26.01 -0.01 8.11
C GLU A 162 26.19 -1.37 7.41
N VAL A 163 25.08 -2.04 7.08
CA VAL A 163 25.07 -3.27 6.28
C VAL A 163 24.80 -2.90 4.83
N THR A 164 25.87 -2.78 4.05
CA THR A 164 25.86 -2.44 2.63
C THR A 164 26.39 -3.60 1.78
N ASP A 165 26.31 -3.48 0.45
CA ASP A 165 26.94 -4.39 -0.51
C ASP A 165 28.47 -4.56 -0.30
N ALA A 166 29.13 -3.61 0.38
CA ALA A 166 30.53 -3.71 0.74
C ALA A 166 30.79 -4.59 1.98
N THR A 167 29.77 -4.77 2.83
CA THR A 167 29.89 -5.46 4.11
C THR A 167 29.13 -6.79 4.16
N ALA A 168 28.18 -7.02 3.26
CA ALA A 168 27.35 -8.22 3.17
C ALA A 168 27.05 -8.55 1.71
N THR A 169 26.67 -9.80 1.44
CA THR A 169 26.21 -10.21 0.11
C THR A 169 24.71 -10.05 0.04
N LEU A 170 24.25 -8.95 -0.54
CA LEU A 170 22.82 -8.68 -0.72
C LEU A 170 22.32 -9.35 -2.00
N VAL A 171 21.26 -10.15 -1.87
CA VAL A 171 20.69 -10.94 -2.96
C VAL A 171 19.30 -10.42 -3.27
N GLU A 172 19.11 -9.97 -4.51
CA GLU A 172 17.79 -9.57 -5.01
C GLU A 172 17.10 -10.79 -5.60
N ALA A 173 15.99 -11.21 -4.98
CA ALA A 173 15.25 -12.39 -5.39
C ALA A 173 13.75 -12.22 -5.16
N PRO A 174 12.89 -12.73 -6.04
CA PRO A 174 11.46 -12.88 -5.80
C PRO A 174 11.17 -13.63 -4.50
N THR A 175 10.01 -13.37 -3.89
CA THR A 175 9.62 -14.00 -2.62
C THR A 175 9.70 -15.53 -2.65
N ALA A 176 9.23 -16.16 -3.73
CA ALA A 176 9.26 -17.62 -3.88
C ALA A 176 10.70 -18.15 -3.89
N ASP A 177 11.57 -17.50 -4.66
CA ASP A 177 12.97 -17.88 -4.78
C ASP A 177 13.72 -17.63 -3.47
N ALA A 178 13.48 -16.51 -2.79
CA ALA A 178 14.06 -16.21 -1.49
C ALA A 178 13.70 -17.27 -0.42
N VAL A 179 12.48 -17.83 -0.48
CA VAL A 179 12.09 -18.97 0.37
C VAL A 179 12.95 -20.18 0.02
N THR A 180 13.06 -20.54 -1.26
CA THR A 180 13.87 -21.69 -1.70
C THR A 180 15.35 -21.52 -1.37
N MET A 181 15.92 -20.34 -1.58
CA MET A 181 17.31 -20.01 -1.24
C MET A 181 17.56 -20.13 0.27
N LEU A 182 16.62 -19.70 1.11
CA LEU A 182 16.73 -19.87 2.55
C LEU A 182 16.69 -21.36 2.92
N GLU A 183 15.84 -22.14 2.24
CA GLU A 183 15.70 -23.58 2.46
C GLU A 183 16.91 -24.41 2.04
N GLN A 184 17.51 -24.06 0.90
CA GLN A 184 18.71 -24.70 0.37
C GLN A 184 19.98 -24.22 1.08
N GLY A 185 19.87 -23.10 1.81
CA GLY A 185 20.98 -22.52 2.52
C GLY A 185 21.88 -21.67 1.62
N ASP A 186 21.35 -21.17 0.51
CA ASP A 186 22.02 -20.22 -0.39
C ASP A 186 22.03 -18.80 0.17
N VAL A 187 21.12 -18.50 1.12
CA VAL A 187 21.15 -17.30 1.96
C VAL A 187 21.09 -17.66 3.43
N ASP A 188 21.63 -16.78 4.26
CA ASP A 188 21.70 -16.93 5.71
C ASP A 188 20.54 -16.23 6.42
N ALA A 189 20.01 -15.17 5.79
CA ALA A 189 18.81 -14.45 6.19
C ALA A 189 18.02 -13.98 4.97
N ALA A 190 16.72 -13.74 5.16
CA ALA A 190 15.83 -13.23 4.13
C ALA A 190 14.80 -12.26 4.71
N PHE A 191 14.65 -11.11 4.05
CA PHE A 191 13.62 -10.12 4.34
C PHE A 191 12.34 -10.42 3.58
N PHE A 192 11.22 -10.33 4.28
CA PHE A 192 9.90 -10.44 3.69
C PHE A 192 8.95 -9.39 4.27
N VAL A 193 8.27 -8.65 3.40
CA VAL A 193 7.11 -7.83 3.78
C VAL A 193 5.88 -8.64 3.38
N LEU A 194 5.19 -9.22 4.37
CA LEU A 194 4.08 -10.14 4.14
C LEU A 194 2.87 -9.74 4.97
N ALA A 195 1.70 -9.71 4.32
CA ALA A 195 0.43 -9.68 5.02
C ALA A 195 0.24 -10.98 5.85
N PRO A 196 -0.46 -10.93 7.00
CA PRO A 196 -0.76 -12.12 7.80
C PRO A 196 -1.50 -13.23 7.05
N VAL A 197 -2.24 -12.87 5.99
CA VAL A 197 -2.99 -13.80 5.12
C VAL A 197 -2.14 -14.44 4.02
N SER A 198 -0.84 -14.14 3.95
CA SER A 198 0.04 -14.70 2.92
C SER A 198 0.21 -16.22 3.07
N GLU A 199 0.01 -16.97 1.97
CA GLU A 199 0.27 -18.41 1.92
C GLU A 199 1.75 -18.78 2.15
N VAL A 200 2.66 -17.81 1.97
CA VAL A 200 4.10 -17.98 2.19
C VAL A 200 4.42 -18.05 3.68
N LEU A 201 3.68 -17.32 4.52
CA LEU A 201 3.98 -17.21 5.95
C LEU A 201 3.86 -18.55 6.69
N PRO A 202 2.81 -19.38 6.49
CA PRO A 202 2.74 -20.73 7.05
C PRO A 202 3.92 -21.63 6.64
N ARG A 203 4.38 -21.55 5.38
CA ARG A 203 5.53 -22.35 4.90
C ARG A 203 6.83 -21.97 5.63
N LEU A 204 7.05 -20.68 5.82
CA LEU A 204 8.21 -20.16 6.56
C LEU A 204 8.12 -20.49 8.07
N MET A 205 6.91 -20.50 8.64
CA MET A 205 6.68 -20.82 10.05
C MET A 205 6.80 -22.32 10.38
N ALA A 206 6.51 -23.20 9.41
CA ALA A 206 6.50 -24.65 9.63
C ALA A 206 7.90 -25.30 9.70
N LYS A 207 8.98 -24.57 9.37
CA LYS A 207 10.35 -25.11 9.25
C LYS A 207 11.30 -24.64 10.37
N LYS A 208 12.52 -25.21 10.42
CA LYS A 208 13.60 -25.03 11.43
C LYS A 208 14.14 -23.60 11.62
N TRP A 209 13.49 -22.56 11.11
CA TRP A 209 13.99 -21.19 11.11
C TRP A 209 13.71 -20.48 12.43
N ARG A 210 14.37 -19.35 12.64
CA ARG A 210 13.89 -18.31 13.56
C ARG A 210 13.40 -17.15 12.73
N SER A 211 12.38 -16.47 13.23
CA SER A 211 11.84 -15.26 12.61
C SER A 211 11.85 -14.15 13.63
N ARG A 212 12.14 -12.93 13.17
CA ARG A 212 12.07 -11.73 13.99
C ARG A 212 11.45 -10.61 13.19
N THR A 213 10.60 -9.84 13.85
CA THR A 213 10.07 -8.59 13.31
C THR A 213 10.84 -7.44 13.93
N PHE A 214 11.34 -6.53 13.10
CA PHE A 214 12.10 -5.37 13.55
C PHE A 214 11.22 -4.13 13.58
N SER A 215 11.39 -3.31 14.63
CA SER A 215 10.66 -2.06 14.79
C SER A 215 11.51 -0.85 14.41
N GLY A 216 11.03 -0.03 13.46
CA GLY A 216 11.54 1.33 13.23
C GLY A 216 11.33 2.26 14.43
N PRO A 217 11.95 3.47 14.40
CA PRO A 217 11.91 4.42 15.51
C PRO A 217 10.49 4.89 15.82
N ARG A 218 10.16 4.95 17.12
CA ARG A 218 8.85 5.40 17.61
C ARG A 218 8.68 6.91 17.31
N PRO A 219 7.55 7.35 16.71
CA PRO A 219 7.22 8.77 16.75
C PRO A 219 7.09 9.21 18.22
N MET A 220 7.71 10.34 18.58
CA MET A 220 7.66 10.88 19.95
C MET A 220 6.19 11.04 20.37
N ARG A 221 5.82 10.38 21.47
CA ARG A 221 4.47 10.47 22.06
C ARG A 221 4.34 11.83 22.75
N PRO A 222 3.24 12.59 22.55
CA PRO A 222 2.88 13.65 23.48
C PRO A 222 2.64 13.02 24.85
N THR A 223 3.18 13.65 25.89
CA THR A 223 3.17 13.16 27.26
C THR A 223 1.75 13.12 27.84
N SER A 224 1.10 11.96 27.83
CA SER A 224 0.09 11.62 28.84
C SER A 224 0.02 10.09 29.06
N ARG A 225 -0.12 9.72 30.33
CA ARG A 225 0.02 8.36 30.87
C ARG A 225 -1.13 7.44 30.44
N SER A 226 -0.82 6.31 29.82
CA SER A 226 -1.42 5.00 30.13
C SER A 226 -0.65 3.84 29.47
N SER A 227 -0.56 2.76 30.25
CA SER A 227 -0.02 1.38 30.18
C SER A 227 0.46 0.77 28.83
N PRO A 228 1.45 -0.14 28.84
CA PRO A 228 2.12 -0.66 27.65
C PRO A 228 1.43 -1.92 27.10
N ASN A 229 1.12 -1.91 25.81
CA ASN A 229 0.99 -3.13 25.02
C ASN A 229 1.93 -3.03 23.81
N SER A 230 2.62 -4.13 23.53
CA SER A 230 3.67 -4.28 22.51
C SER A 230 3.21 -3.71 21.17
N SER A 231 3.88 -2.65 20.72
CA SER A 231 3.62 -1.99 19.45
C SER A 231 4.83 -2.17 18.54
N SER A 232 4.70 -3.13 17.62
CA SER A 232 5.58 -3.36 16.49
C SER A 232 5.62 -2.15 15.55
N ALA A 233 6.72 -1.96 14.80
CA ALA A 233 6.67 -1.11 13.62
C ALA A 233 5.84 -1.78 12.54
N ARG A 234 5.14 -0.94 11.81
CA ARG A 234 4.06 -1.33 10.92
C ARG A 234 4.26 -0.62 9.60
N ALA A 235 4.74 -1.33 8.58
CA ALA A 235 4.45 -0.88 7.23
C ALA A 235 2.93 -1.00 7.04
N ARG A 236 2.33 -0.03 6.37
CA ARG A 236 0.89 0.01 6.09
C ARG A 236 0.71 -0.06 4.60
N LEU A 237 -0.10 -0.98 4.10
CA LEU A 237 -0.62 -0.83 2.76
C LEU A 237 -1.52 0.41 2.75
N THR A 238 -1.25 1.30 1.81
CA THR A 238 -2.01 2.53 1.57
C THR A 238 -2.63 2.47 0.19
N CYS A 239 -3.93 2.67 0.11
CA CYS A 239 -4.61 2.91 -1.16
C CYS A 239 -4.35 4.36 -1.57
N VAL A 240 -3.85 4.56 -2.78
CA VAL A 240 -3.49 5.86 -3.34
C VAL A 240 -4.31 6.10 -4.60
N ILE A 241 -4.78 7.33 -4.77
CA ILE A 241 -5.40 7.81 -6.00
C ILE A 241 -4.55 8.90 -6.61
N THR A 242 -4.59 9.01 -7.93
CA THR A 242 -4.11 10.19 -8.65
C THR A 242 -5.30 11.10 -8.95
N ALA A 243 -5.12 12.42 -8.83
CA ALA A 243 -6.15 13.36 -9.22
C ALA A 243 -6.46 13.21 -10.72
N PRO A 244 -7.73 13.37 -11.14
CA PRO A 244 -8.06 13.39 -12.56
C PRO A 244 -7.27 14.50 -13.27
N PRO A 245 -6.86 14.30 -14.54
CA PRO A 245 -6.17 15.34 -15.29
C PRO A 245 -7.03 16.60 -15.30
N ARG A 246 -6.42 17.75 -14.95
CA ARG A 246 -7.10 19.04 -15.08
C ARG A 246 -7.41 19.24 -16.57
N MET A 247 -8.69 19.19 -16.93
CA MET A 247 -9.17 19.66 -18.24
C MET A 247 -8.99 21.18 -18.35
#